data_AF-A0A818X9V1-F1
#
_entry.id   AF-A0A818X9V1-F1
#
_cell.length_a   1.000
_cell.length_b   1.000
_cell.length_c   1.000
_cell.angle_alpha   90.00
_cell.angle_beta   90.00
_cell.angle_gamma   90.00
#
_symmetry.space_group_name_H-M   'P 1'
#
loop_
_entity.id
_entity.type
_entity.pdbx_description
1 polymer ?
#
loop_
_entity_poly.entity_id
_entity_poly.type
_entity_poly.pdbx_seq_one_letter_code
_entity_poly.pdbx_strand_id
1 'polypeptide(L)'
;MVTSIVNEQPGHIVPNSNPTASSPSNENNHGIPHDVVHATIQPIPRRGIQNYLHQPIGKTFDIILMGSPRVGKSTLINAILHKDVAQTHAGRNACIKDWTKLDVTEYAQDLINKKSPVCLIFCASPGTYVELEQLKGIVKACKNLKVFIAMVVTNMYASDEADSILKLFQDTLIHHHAQPKVKENIYYYGSIGLCTQVNSINYVVGNIRKKPEGVDELMLGIMKSLSDEKLLQWCLAIQNSASFWARAQRKIWKLYSSLKHSLGY
;
A
#
# COMPACT_ATOMS: atom_id res chain seq x y z
N MET A 1 16.37 -2.24 -4.26
CA MET A 1 16.51 -3.49 -3.48
C MET A 1 15.16 -3.90 -2.98
N VAL A 2 14.86 -5.17 -3.16
CA VAL A 2 13.52 -5.72 -3.12
C VAL A 2 13.32 -6.39 -1.79
N THR A 3 12.51 -5.78 -0.95
CA THR A 3 11.89 -6.53 0.13
C THR A 3 10.65 -7.17 -0.47
N SER A 4 10.68 -8.47 -0.81
CA SER A 4 9.43 -9.19 -1.02
C SER A 4 8.79 -9.35 0.35
N ILE A 5 7.66 -8.70 0.57
CA ILE A 5 6.84 -8.93 1.76
C ILE A 5 6.14 -10.27 1.54
N VAL A 6 6.73 -11.35 2.05
CA VAL A 6 6.09 -12.67 2.08
C VAL A 6 5.32 -12.76 3.39
N ASN A 7 3.99 -12.88 3.29
CA ASN A 7 3.11 -13.05 4.44
C ASN A 7 3.10 -14.54 4.83
N GLU A 8 4.01 -14.97 5.70
CA GLU A 8 3.93 -16.28 6.35
C GLU A 8 2.95 -16.19 7.53
N GLN A 9 1.95 -17.07 7.58
CA GLN A 9 1.00 -17.12 8.69
C GLN A 9 1.64 -17.75 9.93
N PRO A 10 1.51 -17.15 11.13
CA PRO A 10 1.93 -17.78 12.37
C PRO A 10 0.98 -18.93 12.77
N GLY A 11 1.56 -20.07 13.15
CA GLY A 11 0.84 -21.23 13.64
C GLY A 11 0.01 -20.95 14.90
N HIS A 12 -1.16 -21.57 14.97
CA HIS A 12 -2.10 -21.49 16.08
C HIS A 12 -1.47 -21.97 17.40
N ILE A 13 -1.41 -21.07 18.40
CA ILE A 13 -1.24 -21.43 19.81
C ILE A 13 -2.58 -21.26 20.49
N VAL A 14 -3.10 -22.35 21.06
CA VAL A 14 -4.32 -22.40 21.88
C VAL A 14 -3.94 -22.13 23.34
N PRO A 15 -4.66 -21.26 24.07
CA PRO A 15 -4.66 -21.31 25.52
C PRO A 15 -5.99 -21.85 26.08
N ASN A 16 -5.80 -22.76 27.03
CA ASN A 16 -6.77 -23.36 27.94
C ASN A 16 -7.64 -22.33 28.66
N SER A 17 -8.92 -22.63 28.79
CA SER A 17 -9.86 -21.99 29.72
C SER A 17 -10.01 -22.81 31.00
N ASN A 18 -10.27 -22.15 32.13
CA ASN A 18 -11.06 -22.71 33.22
C ASN A 18 -11.81 -21.60 34.00
N PRO A 19 -12.97 -21.93 34.61
CA PRO A 19 -13.98 -20.94 35.01
C PRO A 19 -13.99 -20.68 36.52
N THR A 20 -14.56 -19.54 36.92
CA THR A 20 -15.06 -19.35 38.29
C THR A 20 -16.37 -18.58 38.27
N ALA A 21 -17.34 -19.09 39.03
CA ALA A 21 -18.71 -18.60 39.16
C ALA A 21 -18.88 -17.72 40.42
N SER A 22 -19.80 -16.75 40.37
CA SER A 22 -20.87 -16.55 41.39
C SER A 22 -21.71 -15.30 41.10
N SER A 23 -23.03 -15.48 41.21
CA SER A 23 -24.21 -14.62 40.99
C SER A 23 -24.41 -13.50 42.05
N PRO A 24 -25.61 -12.89 42.23
CA PRO A 24 -26.50 -12.11 41.32
C PRO A 24 -26.94 -10.74 41.93
N SER A 25 -27.55 -9.84 41.13
CA SER A 25 -28.73 -9.05 41.58
C SER A 25 -29.26 -8.03 40.54
N ASN A 26 -30.60 -7.98 40.47
CA ASN A 26 -31.51 -6.85 40.22
C ASN A 26 -31.76 -6.29 38.81
N GLU A 27 -32.92 -6.70 38.29
CA GLU A 27 -34.07 -5.88 37.83
C GLU A 27 -33.82 -4.43 37.40
N ASN A 28 -34.07 -4.16 36.11
CA ASN A 28 -35.14 -3.25 35.69
C ASN A 28 -35.35 -3.37 34.17
N ASN A 29 -36.44 -4.06 33.79
CA ASN A 29 -36.91 -4.20 32.42
C ASN A 29 -37.66 -2.94 32.00
N HIS A 30 -37.07 -2.15 31.10
CA HIS A 30 -37.81 -1.25 30.21
C HIS A 30 -37.55 -1.74 28.78
N GLY A 31 -38.60 -2.29 28.17
CA GLY A 31 -38.56 -2.87 26.83
C GLY A 31 -38.21 -1.82 25.79
N ILE A 32 -36.96 -1.84 25.34
CA ILE A 32 -36.51 -1.17 24.12
C ILE A 32 -36.86 -2.12 22.97
N PRO A 33 -37.54 -1.68 21.90
CA PRO A 33 -37.78 -2.51 20.74
C PRO A 33 -36.44 -2.95 20.15
N HIS A 34 -36.14 -4.24 20.27
CA HIS A 34 -35.05 -4.87 19.53
C HIS A 34 -35.51 -4.96 18.08
N ASP A 35 -35.15 -3.96 17.27
CA ASP A 35 -35.07 -4.15 15.82
C ASP A 35 -34.04 -5.25 15.57
N VAL A 36 -34.54 -6.47 15.37
CA VAL A 36 -33.75 -7.59 14.87
C VAL A 36 -33.33 -7.22 13.46
N VAL A 37 -32.15 -6.61 13.34
CA VAL A 37 -31.49 -6.40 12.05
C VAL A 37 -31.09 -7.78 11.55
N HIS A 38 -32.00 -8.42 10.81
CA HIS A 38 -31.66 -9.53 9.94
C HIS A 38 -30.73 -8.99 8.86
N ALA A 39 -29.43 -9.03 9.14
CA ALA A 39 -28.42 -8.84 8.13
C ALA A 39 -28.48 -10.03 7.17
N THR A 40 -29.32 -9.92 6.15
CA THR A 40 -29.35 -10.87 5.04
C THR A 40 -27.96 -10.83 4.40
N ILE A 41 -27.14 -11.85 4.68
CA ILE A 41 -25.83 -12.02 4.05
C ILE A 41 -26.10 -12.22 2.56
N GLN A 42 -25.95 -11.15 1.78
CA GLN A 42 -26.13 -11.24 0.34
C GLN A 42 -25.04 -12.18 -0.21
N PRO A 43 -25.40 -13.09 -1.13
CA PRO A 43 -24.44 -14.01 -1.73
C PRO A 43 -23.32 -13.21 -2.41
N ILE A 44 -22.06 -13.59 -2.14
CA ILE A 44 -20.86 -12.95 -2.69
C ILE A 44 -20.98 -12.95 -4.22
N PRO A 45 -21.14 -11.79 -4.87
CA PRO A 45 -21.33 -11.77 -6.31
C PRO A 45 -19.99 -11.94 -7.02
N ARG A 46 -20.05 -12.71 -8.12
CA ARG A 46 -19.04 -12.97 -9.17
C ARG A 46 -18.21 -14.24 -9.02
N ARG A 47 -18.23 -15.02 -10.12
CA ARG A 47 -17.35 -16.17 -10.38
C ARG A 47 -15.87 -15.83 -10.18
N GLY A 48 -15.42 -14.59 -10.43
CA GLY A 48 -14.02 -14.20 -10.23
C GLY A 48 -13.58 -14.23 -8.75
N ILE A 49 -14.37 -13.64 -7.85
CA ILE A 49 -14.09 -13.66 -6.40
C ILE A 49 -14.29 -15.07 -5.86
N GLN A 50 -15.34 -15.78 -6.28
CA GLN A 50 -15.55 -17.17 -5.90
C GLN A 50 -14.39 -18.06 -6.36
N ASN A 51 -13.95 -17.96 -7.61
CA ASN A 51 -12.79 -18.70 -8.13
C ASN A 51 -11.50 -18.35 -7.37
N TYR A 52 -11.36 -17.12 -6.86
CA TYR A 52 -10.23 -16.73 -6.03
C TYR A 52 -10.34 -17.27 -4.60
N LEU A 53 -11.53 -17.23 -3.98
CA LEU A 53 -11.80 -17.82 -2.67
C LEU A 53 -11.68 -19.35 -2.67
N HIS A 54 -11.90 -19.97 -3.83
CA HIS A 54 -11.71 -21.41 -4.06
C HIS A 54 -10.30 -21.78 -4.52
N GLN A 55 -9.43 -20.80 -4.82
CA GLN A 55 -8.02 -21.11 -4.98
C GLN A 55 -7.45 -21.48 -3.61
N PRO A 56 -6.55 -22.47 -3.55
CA PRO A 56 -5.90 -22.83 -2.29
C PRO A 56 -5.30 -21.57 -1.67
N ILE A 57 -5.74 -21.26 -0.45
CA ILE A 57 -5.19 -20.22 0.41
C ILE A 57 -3.69 -20.55 0.54
N GLY A 58 -2.86 -19.85 -0.24
CA GLY A 58 -1.46 -20.25 -0.43
C GLY A 58 -0.72 -19.52 -1.55
N LYS A 59 -1.41 -18.79 -2.44
CA LYS A 59 -0.72 -17.90 -3.38
C LYS A 59 -0.18 -16.68 -2.63
N THR A 60 1.14 -16.63 -2.51
CA THR A 60 1.89 -15.44 -2.11
C THR A 60 1.83 -14.41 -3.24
N PHE A 61 1.70 -13.14 -2.88
CA PHE A 61 1.85 -12.03 -3.82
C PHE A 61 3.03 -11.18 -3.38
N ASP A 62 3.72 -10.58 -4.35
CA ASP A 62 4.88 -9.73 -4.08
C ASP A 62 4.50 -8.25 -4.28
N ILE A 63 4.99 -7.41 -3.37
CA ILE A 63 5.09 -5.95 -3.56
C ILE A 63 6.58 -5.65 -3.60
N ILE A 64 7.01 -4.90 -4.61
CA ILE A 64 8.42 -4.54 -4.78
C ILE A 64 8.60 -3.09 -4.38
N LEU A 65 9.51 -2.81 -3.45
CA LEU A 65 9.98 -1.44 -3.21
C LEU A 65 11.34 -1.21 -3.90
N MET A 66 11.50 -0.07 -4.56
CA MET A 66 12.74 0.34 -5.23
C MET A 66 13.07 1.80 -4.90
N GLY A 67 14.31 2.21 -5.14
CA GLY A 67 14.79 3.56 -4.86
C GLY A 67 16.19 3.60 -4.26
N SER A 68 16.84 4.75 -4.36
CA SER A 68 18.20 5.00 -3.88
C SER A 68 18.37 4.71 -2.38
N PRO A 69 19.59 4.50 -1.86
CA PRO A 69 19.81 4.38 -0.42
C PRO A 69 19.23 5.58 0.33
N ARG A 70 18.71 5.34 1.54
CA ARG A 70 18.20 6.37 2.47
C ARG A 70 16.95 7.16 2.05
N VAL A 71 16.30 6.81 0.94
CA VAL A 71 14.99 7.36 0.52
C VAL A 71 13.79 6.88 1.38
N GLY A 72 13.98 6.55 2.66
CA GLY A 72 12.87 6.17 3.54
C GLY A 72 12.10 4.88 3.18
N LYS A 73 12.68 3.94 2.41
CA LYS A 73 11.99 2.68 2.04
C LYS A 73 11.57 1.85 3.27
N SER A 74 12.50 1.57 4.19
CA SER A 74 12.21 0.77 5.39
C SER A 74 11.18 1.45 6.29
N THR A 75 11.27 2.77 6.46
CA THR A 75 10.28 3.53 7.24
C THR A 75 8.91 3.51 6.57
N LEU A 76 8.85 3.57 5.23
CA LEU A 76 7.60 3.42 4.49
C LEU A 76 7.00 2.01 4.63
N ILE A 77 7.82 0.95 4.57
CA ILE A 77 7.35 -0.44 4.81
C ILE A 77 6.73 -0.54 6.20
N ASN A 78 7.44 -0.07 7.22
CA ASN A 78 6.96 -0.15 8.60
C ASN A 78 5.68 0.67 8.79
N ALA A 79 5.55 1.82 8.12
CA ALA A 79 4.34 2.63 8.15
C ALA A 79 3.15 1.95 7.44
N ILE A 80 3.36 1.33 6.27
CA ILE A 80 2.30 0.60 5.54
C ILE A 80 1.79 -0.59 6.38
N LEU A 81 2.71 -1.34 6.99
CA LEU A 81 2.40 -2.55 7.75
C LEU A 81 2.04 -2.29 9.21
N HIS A 82 2.23 -1.06 9.69
CA HIS A 82 2.17 -0.67 11.10
C HIS A 82 2.94 -1.63 12.02
N LYS A 83 4.11 -2.10 11.58
CA LYS A 83 4.98 -3.05 12.28
C LYS A 83 6.44 -2.78 11.92
N ASP A 84 7.35 -2.96 12.88
CA ASP A 84 8.79 -2.83 12.66
C ASP A 84 9.38 -4.10 12.02
N VAL A 85 9.04 -4.35 10.76
CA VAL A 85 9.53 -5.52 10.01
C VAL A 85 10.81 -5.24 9.25
N ALA A 86 11.01 -3.99 8.80
CA ALA A 86 12.19 -3.58 8.07
C ALA A 86 13.13 -2.83 9.02
N GLN A 87 14.39 -3.27 9.06
CA GLN A 87 15.43 -2.59 9.83
C GLN A 87 15.66 -1.18 9.29
N THR A 88 15.76 -0.22 10.22
CA THR A 88 16.13 1.17 9.94
C THR A 88 17.44 1.47 10.67
N HIS A 89 18.36 2.18 10.00
CA HIS A 89 19.57 2.71 10.63
C HIS A 89 19.76 4.18 10.27
N ALA A 90 20.15 4.98 11.26
CA ALA A 90 20.49 6.40 11.07
C ALA A 90 21.90 6.60 10.46
N GLY A 91 22.72 5.53 10.40
CA GLY A 91 24.10 5.58 9.94
C GLY A 91 24.27 5.64 8.43
N ARG A 92 25.51 5.92 7.97
CA ARG A 92 25.84 5.94 6.55
C ARG A 92 25.86 4.54 5.89
N ASN A 93 25.91 3.50 6.69
CA ASN A 93 25.86 2.13 6.22
C ASN A 93 24.46 1.86 5.65
N ALA A 94 24.40 1.63 4.34
CA ALA A 94 23.18 1.13 3.75
C ALA A 94 22.83 -0.21 4.42
N CYS A 95 21.61 -0.36 4.93
CA CYS A 95 21.14 -1.64 5.49
C CYS A 95 21.02 -2.75 4.41
N ILE A 96 21.44 -2.45 3.18
CA ILE A 96 21.01 -3.08 1.94
C ILE A 96 22.19 -3.03 0.94
N LYS A 97 22.51 -4.16 0.30
CA LYS A 97 23.63 -4.29 -0.68
C LYS A 97 23.56 -3.23 -1.79
N ASP A 98 24.74 -2.67 -2.13
CA ASP A 98 24.92 -1.53 -3.04
C ASP A 98 24.74 -1.89 -4.52
N TRP A 99 24.16 -0.98 -5.31
CA TRP A 99 23.62 -1.22 -6.67
C TRP A 99 24.52 -0.66 -7.79
N THR A 100 25.71 -0.21 -7.45
CA THR A 100 26.59 0.61 -8.31
C THR A 100 27.16 -0.09 -9.55
N LYS A 101 26.78 -1.34 -9.84
CA LYS A 101 27.33 -2.16 -10.94
C LYS A 101 26.29 -2.81 -11.87
N LEU A 102 24.99 -2.65 -11.61
CA LEU A 102 23.93 -3.30 -12.38
C LEU A 102 23.11 -2.27 -13.15
N ASP A 103 22.74 -2.58 -14.39
CA ASP A 103 21.69 -1.85 -15.09
C ASP A 103 20.39 -2.02 -14.27
N VAL A 104 19.99 -0.92 -13.63
CA VAL A 104 18.82 -0.87 -12.74
C VAL A 104 17.54 -1.25 -13.50
N THR A 105 17.47 -0.94 -14.80
CA THR A 105 16.31 -1.26 -15.65
C THR A 105 16.20 -2.75 -15.89
N GLU A 106 17.30 -3.38 -16.30
CA GLU A 106 17.35 -4.83 -16.56
C GLU A 106 17.00 -5.61 -15.29
N TYR A 107 17.61 -5.23 -14.16
CA TYR A 107 17.31 -5.84 -12.87
C TYR A 107 15.84 -5.68 -12.46
N ALA A 108 15.25 -4.49 -12.65
CA ALA A 108 13.84 -4.26 -12.36
C ALA A 108 12.95 -5.16 -13.22
N GLN A 109 13.26 -5.28 -14.51
CA GLN A 109 12.52 -6.12 -15.45
C GLN A 109 12.61 -7.60 -15.06
N ASP A 110 13.80 -8.12 -14.76
CA ASP A 110 14.01 -9.50 -14.32
C ASP A 110 13.21 -9.82 -13.06
N LEU A 111 13.22 -8.89 -12.12
CA LEU A 111 12.50 -9.03 -10.87
C LEU A 111 10.98 -9.01 -11.08
N ILE A 112 10.48 -8.10 -11.92
CA ILE A 112 9.05 -8.05 -12.27
C ILE A 112 8.63 -9.36 -12.95
N ASN A 113 9.43 -9.87 -13.88
CA ASN A 113 9.18 -11.15 -14.55
C ASN A 113 9.18 -12.33 -13.56
N LYS A 114 10.17 -12.38 -12.67
CA LYS A 114 10.34 -13.47 -11.72
C LYS A 114 9.25 -13.50 -10.63
N LYS A 115 8.81 -12.33 -10.17
CA LYS A 115 7.92 -12.20 -9.02
C LYS A 115 6.46 -11.91 -9.40
N SER A 116 6.21 -11.42 -10.61
CA SER A 116 4.88 -11.00 -11.07
C SER A 116 4.14 -10.16 -10.00
N PRO A 117 4.77 -9.09 -9.48
CA PRO A 117 4.26 -8.33 -8.35
C PRO A 117 2.91 -7.67 -8.66
N VAL A 118 2.13 -7.45 -7.60
CA VAL A 118 0.89 -6.66 -7.70
C VAL A 118 1.22 -5.22 -8.05
N CYS A 119 2.22 -4.68 -7.36
CA CYS A 119 2.62 -3.28 -7.39
C CYS A 119 4.13 -3.15 -7.21
N LEU A 120 4.73 -2.21 -7.95
CA LEU A 120 6.08 -1.71 -7.73
C LEU A 120 5.97 -0.29 -7.14
N ILE A 121 6.57 -0.07 -5.97
CA ILE A 121 6.66 1.23 -5.31
C ILE A 121 8.08 1.77 -5.51
N PHE A 122 8.22 2.79 -6.35
CA PHE A 122 9.49 3.48 -6.57
C PHE A 122 9.60 4.69 -5.65
N CYS A 123 10.59 4.71 -4.77
CA CYS A 123 10.79 5.74 -3.77
C CYS A 123 11.96 6.66 -4.14
N ALA A 124 11.76 7.96 -4.00
CA ALA A 124 12.82 8.97 -4.01
C ALA A 124 12.67 9.90 -2.80
N SER A 125 13.70 10.65 -2.46
CA SER A 125 13.65 11.70 -1.45
C SER A 125 14.54 12.86 -1.83
N PRO A 126 14.34 14.06 -1.24
CA PRO A 126 15.33 15.12 -1.34
C PRO A 126 16.75 14.66 -1.02
N GLY A 127 17.73 15.25 -1.70
CA GLY A 127 19.15 14.89 -1.62
C GLY A 127 19.51 13.54 -2.24
N THR A 128 18.59 12.88 -2.95
CA THR A 128 18.88 11.65 -3.69
C THR A 128 18.79 11.85 -5.19
N TYR A 129 19.72 11.23 -5.90
CA TYR A 129 19.73 11.25 -7.35
C TYR A 129 18.86 10.11 -7.90
N VAL A 130 18.04 10.44 -8.90
CA VAL A 130 17.29 9.49 -9.72
C VAL A 130 17.65 9.76 -11.16
N GLU A 131 18.27 8.78 -11.82
CA GLU A 131 18.58 8.90 -13.24
C GLU A 131 17.30 8.75 -14.06
N LEU A 132 16.96 9.79 -14.85
CA LEU A 132 15.70 9.85 -15.59
C LEU A 132 15.54 8.69 -16.59
N GLU A 133 16.62 8.29 -17.27
CA GLU A 133 16.56 7.20 -18.24
C GLU A 133 16.29 5.84 -17.58
N GLN A 134 16.88 5.58 -16.40
CA GLN A 134 16.55 4.39 -15.60
C GLN A 134 15.08 4.40 -15.17
N LEU A 135 14.58 5.56 -14.74
CA LEU A 135 13.20 5.71 -14.30
C LEU A 135 12.20 5.43 -15.45
N LYS A 136 12.45 5.98 -16.64
CA LYS A 136 11.68 5.70 -17.85
C LYS A 136 11.70 4.20 -18.20
N GLY A 137 12.87 3.57 -18.09
CA GLY A 137 13.05 2.13 -18.27
C GLY A 137 12.16 1.31 -17.36
N ILE A 138 12.16 1.63 -16.06
CA ILE A 138 11.32 0.96 -15.05
C ILE A 138 9.82 1.13 -15.36
N VAL A 139 9.38 2.36 -15.66
CA VAL A 139 7.95 2.63 -15.97
C VAL A 139 7.52 1.86 -17.22
N LYS A 140 8.37 1.81 -18.26
CA LYS A 140 8.13 1.04 -19.48
C LYS A 140 8.01 -0.46 -19.18
N ALA A 141 8.90 -1.01 -18.35
CA ALA A 141 8.85 -2.41 -17.93
C ALA A 141 7.54 -2.73 -17.18
N CYS A 142 7.16 -1.90 -16.20
CA CYS A 142 5.90 -2.03 -15.47
C CYS A 142 4.69 -2.01 -16.41
N LYS A 143 4.63 -1.05 -17.34
CA LYS A 143 3.55 -0.95 -18.34
C LYS A 143 3.44 -2.21 -19.20
N ASN A 144 4.57 -2.68 -19.74
CA ASN A 144 4.60 -3.85 -20.63
C ASN A 144 4.17 -5.12 -19.90
N LEU A 145 4.58 -5.27 -18.64
CA LEU A 145 4.28 -6.44 -17.80
C LEU A 145 2.97 -6.27 -16.99
N LYS A 146 2.20 -5.21 -17.28
CA LYS A 146 0.93 -4.88 -16.61
C LYS A 146 1.04 -4.81 -15.08
N VAL A 147 2.18 -4.37 -14.57
CA VAL A 147 2.42 -4.12 -13.15
C VAL A 147 2.13 -2.66 -12.83
N PHE A 148 1.33 -2.42 -11.80
CA PHE A 148 1.01 -1.08 -11.35
C PHE A 148 2.23 -0.45 -10.68
N ILE A 149 2.56 0.81 -11.01
CA ILE A 149 3.67 1.53 -10.38
C ILE A 149 3.20 2.70 -9.52
N ALA A 150 3.63 2.74 -8.26
CA ALA A 150 3.46 3.89 -7.38
C ALA A 150 4.80 4.62 -7.22
N MET A 151 4.89 5.86 -7.70
CA MET A 151 6.09 6.68 -7.62
C MET A 151 5.96 7.65 -6.44
N VAL A 152 6.70 7.41 -5.37
CA VAL A 152 6.50 8.02 -4.05
C VAL A 152 7.70 8.89 -3.70
N VAL A 153 7.45 10.18 -3.48
CA VAL A 153 8.45 11.08 -2.89
C VAL A 153 8.32 11.00 -1.37
N THR A 154 9.30 10.39 -0.74
CA THR A 154 9.39 10.25 0.71
C THR A 154 10.06 11.48 1.33
N ASN A 155 9.93 11.63 2.66
CA ASN A 155 10.44 12.78 3.40
C ASN A 155 9.91 14.11 2.84
N MET A 156 8.60 14.17 2.60
CA MET A 156 7.90 15.27 1.94
C MET A 156 8.27 16.68 2.44
N TYR A 157 8.65 16.84 3.72
CA TYR A 157 8.96 18.16 4.30
C TYR A 157 10.46 18.48 4.39
N ALA A 158 11.34 17.58 3.94
CA ALA A 158 12.77 17.73 4.15
C ALA A 158 13.40 18.86 3.31
N SER A 159 12.79 19.21 2.17
CA SER A 159 13.28 20.25 1.26
C SER A 159 12.24 20.55 0.18
N ASP A 160 12.33 21.74 -0.41
CA ASP A 160 11.57 22.16 -1.60
C ASP A 160 11.90 21.29 -2.84
N GLU A 161 13.01 20.55 -2.81
CA GLU A 161 13.34 19.53 -3.82
C GLU A 161 12.24 18.46 -3.96
N ALA A 162 11.42 18.23 -2.93
CA ALA A 162 10.35 17.24 -2.97
C ALA A 162 9.34 17.50 -4.10
N ASP A 163 9.05 18.77 -4.40
CA ASP A 163 8.15 19.15 -5.49
C ASP A 163 8.81 18.97 -6.85
N SER A 164 10.11 19.22 -6.95
CA SER A 164 10.89 18.97 -8.17
C SER A 164 10.95 17.49 -8.52
N ILE A 165 11.14 16.62 -7.51
CA ILE A 165 11.10 15.17 -7.70
C ILE A 165 9.68 14.71 -8.07
N LEU A 166 8.65 15.24 -7.42
CA LEU A 166 7.27 14.91 -7.76
C LEU A 166 6.95 15.31 -9.21
N LYS A 167 7.40 16.48 -9.65
CA LYS A 167 7.25 16.94 -11.03
C LYS A 167 7.96 16.02 -12.02
N LEU A 168 9.18 15.58 -11.72
CA LEU A 168 9.90 14.57 -12.51
C LEU A 168 9.10 13.27 -12.67
N PHE A 169 8.45 12.81 -11.59
CA PHE A 169 7.60 11.62 -11.63
C PHE A 169 6.36 11.83 -12.50
N GLN A 170 5.70 12.97 -12.36
CA GLN A 170 4.55 13.34 -13.19
C GLN A 170 4.91 13.38 -14.67
N ASP A 171 6.04 14.02 -15.00
CA ASP A 171 6.55 14.13 -16.36
C ASP A 171 6.94 12.77 -16.91
N THR A 172 7.42 11.85 -16.08
CA THR A 172 7.70 10.47 -16.53
C THR A 172 6.42 9.73 -16.88
N LEU A 173 5.39 9.81 -16.02
CA LEU A 173 4.12 9.09 -16.23
C LEU A 173 3.25 9.67 -17.34
N ILE A 174 3.32 10.98 -17.62
CA ILE A 174 2.49 11.63 -18.65
C ILE A 174 2.76 11.10 -20.06
N HIS A 175 4.00 10.65 -20.32
CA HIS A 175 4.38 9.99 -21.59
C HIS A 175 3.62 8.68 -21.82
N HIS A 176 3.06 8.08 -20.76
CA HIS A 176 2.33 6.82 -20.83
C HIS A 176 0.82 7.00 -20.68
N HIS A 177 0.35 8.13 -20.14
CA HIS A 177 -1.07 8.47 -19.96
C HIS A 177 -1.28 9.99 -19.93
N ALA A 178 -2.10 10.51 -20.87
CA ALA A 178 -2.10 11.92 -21.26
C ALA A 178 -2.44 12.95 -20.17
N GLN A 179 -3.37 12.64 -19.25
CA GLN A 179 -3.71 13.57 -18.16
C GLN A 179 -3.93 12.84 -16.85
N PRO A 180 -3.31 13.29 -15.74
CA PRO A 180 -3.58 12.71 -14.44
C PRO A 180 -4.93 13.16 -13.90
N LYS A 181 -5.67 12.25 -13.27
CA LYS A 181 -6.74 12.63 -12.35
C LYS A 181 -6.10 12.99 -11.01
N VAL A 182 -6.44 14.13 -10.43
CA VAL A 182 -5.90 14.55 -9.13
C VAL A 182 -6.94 14.37 -8.03
N LYS A 183 -6.56 13.73 -6.92
CA LYS A 183 -7.42 13.61 -5.73
C LYS A 183 -6.57 13.42 -4.48
N GLU A 184 -6.81 14.22 -3.45
CA GLU A 184 -6.13 14.12 -2.14
C GLU A 184 -4.59 14.13 -2.30
N ASN A 185 -4.04 15.03 -3.13
CA ASN A 185 -2.61 15.13 -3.44
C ASN A 185 -1.98 13.88 -4.09
N ILE A 186 -2.82 13.03 -4.70
CA ILE A 186 -2.38 11.90 -5.53
C ILE A 186 -2.73 12.19 -6.99
N TYR A 187 -1.75 11.95 -7.86
CA TYR A 187 -1.87 12.08 -9.31
C TYR A 187 -2.00 10.67 -9.91
N TYR A 188 -3.16 10.35 -10.47
CA TYR A 188 -3.50 9.03 -10.98
C TYR A 188 -3.37 9.00 -12.52
N TYR A 189 -2.64 8.00 -13.04
CA TYR A 189 -2.38 7.80 -14.47
C TYR A 189 -3.04 6.50 -14.96
N GLY A 190 -4.34 6.38 -14.69
CA GLY A 190 -5.14 5.20 -15.04
C GLY A 190 -4.68 3.92 -14.32
N SER A 191 -4.59 2.83 -15.08
CA SER A 191 -4.10 1.53 -14.60
C SER A 191 -2.58 1.38 -14.64
N ILE A 192 -1.85 2.40 -15.10
CA ILE A 192 -0.39 2.36 -15.23
C ILE A 192 0.26 2.64 -13.88
N GLY A 193 -0.13 3.75 -13.25
CA GLY A 193 0.51 4.16 -12.01
C GLY A 193 -0.11 5.37 -11.33
N LEU A 194 0.50 5.76 -10.23
CA LEU A 194 0.24 7.02 -9.52
C LEU A 194 1.55 7.65 -9.05
N CYS A 195 1.53 8.92 -8.74
CA CYS A 195 2.58 9.55 -7.95
C CYS A 195 2.03 10.44 -6.83
N THR A 196 2.77 10.52 -5.73
CA THR A 196 2.40 11.29 -4.54
C THR A 196 3.61 11.56 -3.64
N GLN A 197 3.42 12.37 -2.62
CA GLN A 197 4.40 12.64 -1.57
C GLN A 197 3.93 11.99 -0.26
N VAL A 198 4.86 11.44 0.51
CA VAL A 198 4.58 10.77 1.79
C VAL A 198 5.62 11.18 2.81
N ASN A 199 5.15 11.35 4.05
CA ASN A 199 6.01 11.45 5.21
C ASN A 199 5.69 10.30 6.17
N SER A 200 6.54 9.27 6.22
CA SER A 200 6.27 8.04 6.99
C SER A 200 6.68 8.12 8.47
N ILE A 201 7.37 9.17 8.89
CA ILE A 201 7.87 9.38 10.26
C ILE A 201 7.58 10.81 10.72
N ASN A 202 7.68 11.09 12.02
CA ASN A 202 7.62 12.47 12.50
C ASN A 202 8.78 13.27 11.90
N TYR A 203 8.46 14.43 11.31
CA TYR A 203 9.47 15.38 10.83
C TYR A 203 9.67 16.48 11.87
N VAL A 204 10.93 16.70 12.26
CA VAL A 204 11.30 17.67 13.29
C VAL A 204 12.54 18.45 12.83
N VAL A 205 12.37 19.74 12.56
CA VAL A 205 13.47 20.69 12.27
C VAL A 205 13.19 22.00 12.98
N GLY A 206 14.05 22.38 13.92
CA GLY A 206 13.83 23.52 14.80
C GLY A 206 12.51 23.40 15.58
N ASN A 207 11.62 24.39 15.42
CA ASN A 207 10.29 24.41 16.06
C ASN A 207 9.18 23.76 15.19
N ILE A 208 9.51 23.33 13.98
CA ILE A 208 8.53 22.72 13.07
C ILE A 208 8.40 21.24 13.43
N ARG A 209 7.17 20.82 13.75
CA ARG A 209 6.82 19.41 13.99
C ARG A 209 5.67 19.00 13.07
N LYS A 210 5.90 18.01 12.22
CA LYS A 210 4.87 17.42 11.36
C LYS A 210 4.72 15.93 11.68
N LYS A 211 3.48 15.46 11.74
CA LYS A 211 3.14 14.05 11.95
C LYS A 211 3.35 13.26 10.65
N PRO A 212 3.37 11.91 10.70
CA PRO A 212 3.27 11.10 9.50
C PRO A 212 2.00 11.47 8.72
N GLU A 213 2.12 11.59 7.40
CA GLU A 213 1.05 12.01 6.48
C GLU A 213 1.23 11.34 5.12
N GLY A 214 0.11 11.04 4.43
CA GLY A 214 0.10 10.54 3.06
C GLY A 214 0.19 9.01 2.90
N VAL A 215 0.50 8.26 3.96
CA VAL A 215 0.62 6.79 3.89
C VAL A 215 -0.72 6.12 3.60
N ASP A 216 -1.79 6.53 4.30
CA ASP A 216 -3.13 5.98 4.08
C ASP A 216 -3.67 6.37 2.71
N GLU A 217 -3.41 7.61 2.28
CA GLU A 217 -3.74 8.13 0.96
C GLU A 217 -3.06 7.28 -0.12
N LEU A 218 -1.76 7.02 0.00
CA LEU A 218 -1.01 6.14 -0.89
C LEU A 218 -1.64 4.73 -0.96
N MET A 219 -1.91 4.10 0.18
CA MET A 219 -2.49 2.76 0.23
C MET A 219 -3.88 2.72 -0.44
N LEU A 220 -4.72 3.72 -0.16
CA LEU A 220 -6.03 3.86 -0.81
C LEU A 220 -5.92 4.20 -2.29
N GLY A 221 -4.91 4.96 -2.68
CA GLY A 221 -4.61 5.29 -4.06
C GLY A 221 -4.28 4.04 -4.86
N ILE A 222 -3.40 3.19 -4.32
CA ILE A 222 -3.07 1.89 -4.90
C ILE A 222 -4.34 1.03 -5.01
N MET A 223 -5.12 0.89 -3.93
CA MET A 223 -6.37 0.13 -3.95
C MET A 223 -7.33 0.56 -5.07
N LYS A 224 -7.50 1.86 -5.29
CA LYS A 224 -8.41 2.40 -6.32
C LYS A 224 -7.94 2.14 -7.75
N SER A 225 -6.65 1.89 -7.95
CA SER A 225 -6.05 1.72 -9.27
C SER A 225 -5.85 0.27 -9.68
N LEU A 226 -5.94 -0.68 -8.74
CA LEU A 226 -5.80 -2.09 -9.02
C LEU A 226 -7.09 -2.69 -9.58
N SER A 227 -6.95 -3.63 -10.52
CA SER A 227 -8.05 -4.51 -10.97
C SER A 227 -8.55 -5.41 -9.82
N ASP A 228 -9.80 -5.88 -9.88
CA ASP A 228 -10.44 -6.72 -8.84
C ASP A 228 -9.54 -7.83 -8.27
N GLU A 229 -8.86 -8.60 -9.12
CA GLU A 229 -7.95 -9.68 -8.69
C GLU A 229 -6.74 -9.15 -7.89
N LYS A 230 -6.06 -8.13 -8.42
CA LYS A 230 -4.91 -7.48 -7.78
C LYS A 230 -5.32 -6.70 -6.52
N LEU A 231 -6.51 -6.13 -6.50
CA LEU A 231 -7.07 -5.44 -5.34
C LEU A 231 -7.21 -6.41 -4.17
N LEU A 232 -7.72 -7.62 -4.41
CA LEU A 232 -7.85 -8.63 -3.35
C LEU A 232 -6.47 -9.04 -2.79
N GLN A 233 -5.48 -9.25 -3.66
CA GLN A 233 -4.10 -9.50 -3.26
C GLN A 233 -3.53 -8.35 -2.40
N TRP A 234 -3.76 -7.11 -2.82
CA TRP A 234 -3.35 -5.93 -2.06
C TRP A 234 -4.04 -5.82 -0.70
N CYS A 235 -5.35 -6.08 -0.61
CA CYS A 235 -6.08 -6.10 0.66
C CYS A 235 -5.51 -7.14 1.63
N LEU A 236 -5.16 -8.32 1.13
CA LEU A 236 -4.51 -9.36 1.94
C LEU A 236 -3.11 -8.92 2.40
N ALA A 237 -2.38 -8.14 1.59
CA ALA A 237 -1.06 -7.61 1.93
C ALA A 237 -1.10 -6.72 3.18
N ILE A 238 -2.16 -5.93 3.28
CA ILE A 238 -2.32 -4.90 4.30
C ILE A 238 -3.34 -5.30 5.38
N GLN A 239 -3.82 -6.55 5.39
CA GLN A 239 -4.88 -7.00 6.31
C GLN A 239 -4.51 -6.80 7.79
N ASN A 240 -3.22 -6.92 8.11
CA ASN A 240 -2.70 -6.76 9.46
C ASN A 240 -2.62 -5.29 9.93
N SER A 241 -2.91 -4.34 9.03
CA SER A 241 -2.85 -2.90 9.28
C SER A 241 -4.16 -2.41 9.91
N ALA A 242 -4.48 -2.86 11.13
CA ALA A 242 -5.79 -2.62 11.77
C ALA A 242 -6.18 -1.13 11.84
N SER A 243 -5.21 -0.26 12.14
CA SER A 243 -5.42 1.19 12.19
C SER A 243 -5.71 1.81 10.81
N PHE A 244 -5.12 1.27 9.74
CA PHE A 244 -5.49 1.66 8.37
C PHE A 244 -6.97 1.35 8.12
N TRP A 245 -7.41 0.11 8.39
CA TRP A 245 -8.79 -0.31 8.15
C TRP A 245 -9.80 0.53 8.95
N ALA A 246 -9.51 0.83 10.22
CA ALA A 246 -10.36 1.68 11.04
C ALA A 246 -10.56 3.10 10.45
N ARG A 247 -9.50 3.69 9.89
CA ARG A 247 -9.56 5.02 9.25
C ARG A 247 -10.15 4.97 7.84
N ALA A 248 -9.83 3.92 7.10
CA ALA A 248 -10.22 3.73 5.73
C ALA A 248 -11.66 3.23 5.57
N GLN A 249 -12.28 2.64 6.61
CA GLN A 249 -13.59 1.99 6.55
C GLN A 249 -14.64 2.86 5.86
N ARG A 250 -14.75 4.15 6.21
CA ARG A 250 -15.71 5.07 5.55
C ARG A 250 -15.40 5.29 4.07
N LYS A 251 -14.12 5.43 3.70
CA LYS A 251 -13.69 5.64 2.30
C LYS A 251 -13.88 4.35 1.47
N ILE A 252 -13.56 3.19 2.06
CA ILE A 252 -13.74 1.86 1.47
C ILE A 252 -15.21 1.55 1.29
N TRP A 253 -16.06 1.85 2.28
CA TRP A 253 -17.50 1.64 2.17
C TRP A 253 -18.08 2.46 1.02
N LYS A 254 -17.69 3.73 0.88
CA LYS A 254 -18.09 4.55 -0.27
C LYS A 254 -17.64 3.93 -1.60
N LEU A 255 -16.41 3.42 -1.67
CA LEU A 255 -15.88 2.70 -2.84
C LEU A 255 -16.72 1.46 -3.15
N TYR A 256 -17.03 0.65 -2.14
CA TYR A 256 -17.85 -0.54 -2.27
C TYR A 256 -19.28 -0.21 -2.71
N SER A 257 -19.91 0.82 -2.13
CA SER A 257 -21.24 1.27 -2.52
C SER A 257 -21.27 1.79 -3.96
N SER A 258 -20.24 2.55 -4.38
CA SER A 258 -20.12 2.99 -5.78
C SER A 258 -19.95 1.81 -6.73
N LEU A 259 -19.11 0.82 -6.38
CA LEU A 259 -18.95 -0.40 -7.15
C LEU A 259 -20.27 -1.17 -7.24
N LYS A 260 -20.96 -1.37 -6.12
CA LYS A 260 -22.26 -2.06 -6.07
C LYS A 260 -23.26 -1.42 -7.05
N HIS A 261 -23.37 -0.09 -7.03
CA HIS A 261 -24.25 0.65 -7.94
C HIS A 261 -23.82 0.57 -9.41
N SER A 262 -22.52 0.64 -9.72
CA SER A 262 -22.02 0.49 -11.09
C SER A 262 -22.24 -0.93 -11.66
N LEU A 263 -22.46 -1.91 -10.78
CA LEU A 263 -22.68 -3.30 -11.15
C LEU A 263 -24.16 -3.71 -11.15
N GLY A 264 -25.09 -2.76 -10.92
CA GLY A 264 -26.52 -3.01 -10.95
C GLY A 264 -27.05 -3.81 -9.76
N TYR A 265 -26.37 -3.75 -8.61
CA TYR A 265 -26.79 -4.37 -7.35
C TYR A 265 -27.32 -3.37 -6.32
#